data_AF-A0A933AXG6-F1
#
_entry.id   AF-A0A933AXG6-F1
#
_cell.length_a   1.000
_cell.length_b   1.000
_cell.length_c   1.000
_cell.angle_alpha   90.00
_cell.angle_beta   90.00
_cell.angle_gamma   90.00
#
_symmetry.space_group_name_H-M   'P 1'
#
loop_
_entity.id
_entity.type
_entity.pdbx_description
1 polymer ?
#
loop_
_entity_poly.entity_id
_entity_poly.type
_entity_poly.pdbx_seq_one_letter_code
_entity_poly.pdbx_strand_id
1 'polypeptide(L)'
;MNPWRVAIIAIVITGQFFIPVSAHAGRSYNVAQDLLSQKSGARDEFDLPYLASVRREIASSSSPASDQHIVAPRFATYYNGQDGHRVLGNPISPEIVVGSYPAQYFEKARLEDHTSERGEAHWRFMYGTLVEELLTARVDLAVAGEVSSFAYADLHRESLPNRRVPAPVPLLVGVYRDALGTVFVPHSHDLVADSGHKVPAMFWEYINRKDLFPGGWLHAVGLPLTEALPATVTKAGLGRRWIMIQAFERAILSYDPRNSPEWQVELANVGSDYKKAFPDRVR
;
A
#
# COMPACT_ATOMS: atom_id res chain seq x y z
N MET A 1 -20.76 -29.00 19.58
CA MET A 1 -19.91 -29.97 18.86
C MET A 1 -19.30 -29.25 17.67
N ASN A 2 -18.05 -28.80 17.78
CA ASN A 2 -17.34 -28.01 16.78
C ASN A 2 -16.33 -28.91 16.05
N PRO A 3 -16.39 -29.05 14.71
CA PRO A 3 -15.43 -29.86 13.99
C PRO A 3 -14.62 -29.01 13.01
N TRP A 4 -13.56 -28.29 13.45
CA TRP A 4 -12.51 -27.84 12.54
C TRP A 4 -11.15 -27.82 13.27
N ARG A 5 -10.37 -28.87 13.05
CA ARG A 5 -8.93 -28.92 13.30
C ARG A 5 -8.25 -28.76 11.94
N VAL A 6 -7.53 -27.66 11.74
CA VAL A 6 -6.62 -27.49 10.60
C VAL A 6 -5.20 -27.56 11.17
N ALA A 7 -4.42 -28.53 10.70
CA ALA A 7 -2.99 -28.63 10.97
C ALA A 7 -2.25 -28.05 9.76
N ILE A 8 -1.44 -27.01 9.96
CA ILE A 8 -0.49 -26.51 8.96
C ILE A 8 0.91 -26.90 9.42
N ILE A 9 1.61 -27.65 8.55
CA ILE A 9 2.98 -28.11 8.73
C ILE A 9 3.92 -26.94 8.46
N ALA A 10 4.69 -26.52 9.47
CA ALA A 10 5.79 -25.57 9.31
C ALA A 10 7.04 -26.31 8.81
N ILE A 11 7.58 -25.92 7.66
CA ILE A 11 8.92 -26.34 7.23
C ILE A 11 9.90 -25.22 7.57
N VAL A 12 10.74 -25.51 8.56
CA VAL A 12 11.86 -24.68 9.00
C VAL A 12 13.06 -24.95 8.09
N ILE A 13 13.62 -23.93 7.46
CA ILE A 13 14.98 -24.00 6.89
C ILE A 13 15.84 -22.99 7.64
N THR A 14 16.65 -23.51 8.56
CA THR A 14 17.68 -22.81 9.32
C THR A 14 18.89 -22.49 8.44
N GLY A 15 19.38 -21.26 8.53
CA GLY A 15 20.69 -20.85 8.01
C GLY A 15 21.14 -19.54 8.66
N GLN A 16 21.56 -19.60 9.92
CA GLN A 16 22.22 -18.50 10.62
C GLN A 16 23.67 -18.35 10.17
N PHE A 17 24.10 -17.10 9.90
CA PHE A 17 25.47 -16.66 10.13
C PHE A 17 25.42 -15.31 10.87
N PHE A 18 26.04 -15.28 12.05
CA PHE A 18 26.23 -14.12 12.91
C PHE A 18 27.60 -13.47 12.58
N ILE A 19 27.65 -12.13 12.49
CA ILE A 19 28.86 -11.32 12.76
C ILE A 19 28.41 -10.04 13.50
N PRO A 20 29.05 -9.64 14.61
CA PRO A 20 28.61 -8.52 15.46
C PRO A 20 29.22 -7.19 15.01
N VAL A 21 28.48 -6.07 15.14
CA VAL A 21 29.09 -4.73 15.21
C VAL A 21 28.38 -3.90 16.29
N SER A 22 29.20 -3.28 17.13
CA SER A 22 28.88 -2.52 18.34
C SER A 22 27.87 -1.38 18.17
N ALA A 23 27.12 -1.17 19.24
CA ALA A 23 26.34 0.03 19.50
C ALA A 23 27.23 1.28 19.59
N HIS A 24 26.78 2.38 18.99
CA HIS A 24 27.13 3.74 19.41
C HIS A 24 25.89 4.64 19.40
N ALA A 25 25.93 5.57 20.35
CA ALA A 25 24.81 6.28 20.95
C ALA A 25 24.05 7.24 20.02
N GLY A 26 22.84 7.58 20.48
CA GLY A 26 21.84 8.39 19.79
C GLY A 26 22.32 9.77 19.31
N ARG A 27 21.80 10.13 18.14
CA ARG A 27 21.51 11.50 17.70
C ARG A 27 20.36 11.44 16.70
N SER A 28 19.33 12.23 16.94
CA SER A 28 18.23 12.46 16.00
C SER A 28 18.77 13.17 14.76
N TYR A 29 18.64 12.58 13.57
CA TYR A 29 19.07 13.21 12.32
C TYR A 29 17.88 13.85 11.61
N ASN A 30 17.83 15.19 11.62
CA ASN A 30 16.91 15.99 10.81
C ASN A 30 17.54 16.22 9.43
N VAL A 31 17.32 15.30 8.48
CA VAL A 31 17.88 15.35 7.11
C VAL A 31 17.45 16.63 6.35
N ALA A 32 16.31 17.22 6.69
CA ALA A 32 15.79 18.43 6.02
C ALA A 32 16.53 19.73 6.38
N GLN A 33 17.19 19.81 7.54
CA GLN A 33 17.93 21.01 7.98
C GLN A 33 19.37 21.02 7.45
N ASP A 34 19.97 19.84 7.24
CA ASP A 34 21.36 19.73 6.76
C ASP A 34 21.49 20.06 5.26
N LEU A 35 20.44 19.74 4.48
CA LEU A 35 20.33 20.15 3.07
C LEU A 35 20.18 21.67 2.88
N LEU A 36 19.80 22.41 3.93
CA LEU A 36 19.67 23.87 3.89
C LEU A 36 20.95 24.60 4.33
N SER A 37 21.89 23.94 5.02
CA SER A 37 23.11 24.57 5.54
C SER A 37 24.34 24.41 4.63
N GLN A 38 24.31 23.53 3.63
CA GLN A 38 25.43 23.36 2.71
C GLN A 38 25.25 24.17 1.43
N LYS A 39 25.56 25.48 1.51
CA LYS A 39 25.93 26.26 0.33
C LYS A 39 27.44 26.40 0.27
N SER A 40 28.07 25.71 -0.67
CA SER A 40 29.12 26.23 -1.55
C SER A 40 29.90 25.09 -2.20
N GLY A 41 29.61 24.80 -3.47
CA GLY A 41 30.58 24.17 -4.36
C GLY A 41 30.01 23.01 -5.18
N ALA A 42 30.31 23.09 -6.48
CA ALA A 42 30.16 22.07 -7.50
C ALA A 42 28.73 21.83 -8.03
N ARG A 43 28.60 22.18 -9.31
CA ARG A 43 27.44 21.99 -10.19
C ARG A 43 27.40 20.52 -10.59
N ASP A 44 26.30 19.85 -10.31
CA ASP A 44 25.75 18.82 -11.17
C ASP A 44 24.24 19.08 -11.25
N GLU A 45 23.73 19.07 -12.48
CA GLU A 45 22.38 19.43 -12.87
C GLU A 45 21.39 18.35 -12.40
N PHE A 46 21.03 18.40 -11.12
CA PHE A 46 19.91 17.65 -10.56
C PHE A 46 18.60 18.23 -11.08
N ASP A 47 17.77 17.37 -11.66
CA ASP A 47 16.50 17.62 -12.35
C ASP A 47 15.57 18.58 -11.58
N LEU A 48 15.67 19.88 -11.90
CA LEU A 48 14.94 20.99 -11.30
C LEU A 48 13.38 20.91 -11.37
N PRO A 49 12.74 20.23 -12.33
CA PRO A 49 11.27 20.07 -12.35
C PRO A 49 10.72 19.24 -11.20
N TYR A 50 11.44 18.20 -10.76
CA TYR A 50 10.97 17.26 -9.73
C TYR A 50 11.02 17.87 -8.32
N LEU A 51 12.09 18.59 -7.99
CA LEU A 51 12.15 19.31 -6.72
C LEU A 51 11.14 20.48 -6.67
N ALA A 52 10.81 21.06 -7.83
CA ALA A 52 9.76 22.07 -7.94
C ALA A 52 8.34 21.48 -7.83
N SER A 53 8.12 20.21 -8.23
CA SER A 53 6.84 19.52 -8.02
C SER A 53 6.68 19.08 -6.57
N VAL A 54 7.72 18.51 -5.94
CA VAL A 54 7.70 18.19 -4.50
C VAL A 54 7.47 19.46 -3.66
N ARG A 55 8.14 20.58 -3.97
CA ARG A 55 7.90 21.86 -3.30
C ARG A 55 6.48 22.39 -3.49
N ARG A 56 5.85 22.17 -4.65
CA ARG A 56 4.48 22.60 -4.92
C ARG A 56 3.43 21.66 -4.33
N GLU A 57 3.70 20.37 -4.25
CA GLU A 57 2.85 19.40 -3.55
C GLU A 57 2.84 19.72 -2.04
N ILE A 58 4.01 20.04 -1.47
CA ILE A 58 4.14 20.60 -0.12
C ILE A 58 3.43 21.97 0.02
N ALA A 59 3.49 22.84 -0.99
CA ALA A 59 2.83 24.15 -0.94
C ALA A 59 1.32 24.12 -1.28
N SER A 60 0.83 23.05 -1.91
CA SER A 60 -0.60 22.84 -2.23
C SER A 60 -1.32 22.06 -1.13
N SER A 61 -0.56 21.31 -0.31
CA SER A 61 -1.05 20.70 0.93
C SER A 61 -1.16 21.70 2.08
N SER A 62 -0.63 22.92 1.94
CA SER A 62 -0.90 24.02 2.85
C SER A 62 -2.23 24.72 2.51
N SER A 63 -3.34 24.00 2.69
CA SER A 63 -4.61 24.66 3.01
C SER A 63 -4.49 25.36 4.38
N PRO A 64 -5.11 26.53 4.59
CA PRO A 64 -4.96 27.28 5.82
C PRO A 64 -5.68 26.55 6.96
N ALA A 65 -4.93 26.30 8.04
CA ALA A 65 -5.30 25.52 9.23
C ALA A 65 -5.62 24.03 8.94
N SER A 66 -4.62 23.26 8.52
CA SER A 66 -4.71 21.81 8.70
C SER A 66 -4.63 21.50 10.19
N ASP A 67 -5.65 20.84 10.73
CA ASP A 67 -5.47 19.98 11.91
C ASP A 67 -4.42 18.94 11.52
N GLN A 68 -3.15 19.29 11.68
CA GLN A 68 -2.06 18.42 11.29
C GLN A 68 -2.07 17.23 12.24
N HIS A 69 -2.65 16.12 11.78
CA HIS A 69 -2.60 14.89 12.52
C HIS A 69 -1.13 14.44 12.63
N ILE A 70 -0.81 13.83 13.76
CA ILE A 70 0.49 13.19 13.98
C ILE A 70 0.29 11.68 13.96
N VAL A 71 1.33 10.94 13.59
CA VAL A 71 1.30 9.48 13.70
C VAL A 71 1.11 9.11 15.17
N ALA A 72 0.06 8.36 15.49
CA ALA A 72 -0.24 8.01 16.86
C ALA A 72 0.89 7.14 17.44
N PRO A 73 1.22 7.26 18.74
CA PRO A 73 2.34 6.53 19.34
C PRO A 73 2.31 5.02 19.10
N ARG A 74 1.10 4.43 19.04
CA ARG A 74 0.88 3.01 18.72
C ARG A 74 1.47 2.60 17.38
N PHE A 75 1.40 3.47 16.38
CA PHE A 75 1.77 3.18 14.99
C PHE A 75 3.16 3.72 14.62
N ALA A 76 3.76 4.56 15.46
CA ALA A 76 4.99 5.28 15.16
C ALA A 76 6.18 4.37 14.78
N THR A 77 6.39 3.26 15.50
CA THR A 77 7.49 2.33 15.19
C THR A 77 7.32 1.66 13.83
N TYR A 78 6.09 1.24 13.51
CA TYR A 78 5.80 0.66 12.19
C TYR A 78 5.99 1.70 11.09
N TYR A 79 5.39 2.88 11.26
CA TYR A 79 5.46 3.96 10.28
C TYR A 79 6.92 4.37 10.00
N ASN A 80 7.74 4.57 11.03
CA ASN A 80 9.13 4.99 10.86
C ASN A 80 10.02 3.88 10.30
N GLY A 81 9.74 2.62 10.63
CA GLY A 81 10.56 1.48 10.23
C GLY A 81 10.34 1.01 8.79
N GLN A 82 9.20 1.33 8.17
CA GLN A 82 8.79 0.77 6.86
C GLN A 82 8.62 1.84 5.77
N ASP A 83 9.35 2.95 5.88
CA ASP A 83 9.19 4.11 4.98
C ASP A 83 7.71 4.58 4.91
N GLY A 84 7.10 4.79 6.08
CA GLY A 84 5.67 5.04 6.22
C GLY A 84 5.15 6.20 5.39
N HIS A 85 5.95 7.25 5.18
CA HIS A 85 5.54 8.34 4.29
C HIS A 85 5.36 7.85 2.84
N ARG A 86 6.22 6.95 2.36
CA ARG A 86 6.09 6.35 1.03
C ARG A 86 4.85 5.46 0.90
N VAL A 87 4.62 4.57 1.86
CA VAL A 87 3.58 3.52 1.75
C VAL A 87 2.22 3.92 2.32
N LEU A 88 2.17 4.76 3.36
CA LEU A 88 0.95 5.23 4.01
C LEU A 88 0.63 6.69 3.69
N GLY A 89 1.66 7.54 3.48
CA GLY A 89 1.49 8.99 3.35
C GLY A 89 1.25 9.66 4.70
N ASN A 90 0.82 10.92 4.68
CA ASN A 90 0.55 11.67 5.92
C ASN A 90 -0.67 11.09 6.67
N PRO A 91 -0.68 11.15 8.02
CA PRO A 91 -1.88 10.84 8.79
C PRO A 91 -3.00 11.84 8.49
N ILE A 92 -4.24 11.35 8.39
CA ILE A 92 -5.43 12.16 8.06
C ILE A 92 -6.55 12.04 9.10
N SER A 93 -6.29 11.35 10.22
CA SER A 93 -7.16 11.22 11.39
C SER A 93 -6.33 11.14 12.70
N PRO A 94 -6.94 11.37 13.87
CA PRO A 94 -6.40 10.85 15.13
C PRO A 94 -6.43 9.30 15.18
N GLU A 95 -5.89 8.70 16.25
CA GLU A 95 -6.19 7.30 16.57
C GLU A 95 -7.68 7.18 16.94
N ILE A 96 -8.37 6.25 16.28
CA ILE A 96 -9.78 5.94 16.51
C ILE A 96 -9.94 4.43 16.68
N VAL A 97 -11.17 3.96 16.91
CA VAL A 97 -11.49 2.53 16.92
C VAL A 97 -12.40 2.22 15.74
N VAL A 98 -11.99 1.27 14.90
CA VAL A 98 -12.79 0.73 13.79
C VAL A 98 -13.10 -0.73 14.09
N GLY A 99 -14.39 -1.04 14.30
CA GLY A 99 -14.79 -2.34 14.81
C GLY A 99 -14.17 -2.58 16.20
N SER A 100 -13.29 -3.56 16.30
CA SER A 100 -12.53 -3.90 17.52
C SER A 100 -11.08 -3.44 17.51
N TYR A 101 -10.62 -2.77 16.45
CA TYR A 101 -9.21 -2.43 16.29
C TYR A 101 -8.95 -0.94 16.53
N PRO A 102 -7.97 -0.59 17.37
CA PRO A 102 -7.34 0.71 17.29
C PRO A 102 -6.81 0.93 15.87
N ALA A 103 -7.12 2.06 15.27
CA ALA A 103 -6.80 2.36 13.88
C ALA A 103 -6.41 3.83 13.70
N GLN A 104 -5.65 4.12 12.66
CA GLN A 104 -5.41 5.47 12.18
C GLN A 104 -5.46 5.50 10.65
N TYR A 105 -6.12 6.52 10.10
CA TYR A 105 -6.17 6.74 8.67
C TYR A 105 -4.97 7.58 8.22
N PHE A 106 -4.44 7.22 7.05
CA PHE A 106 -3.39 7.91 6.32
C PHE A 106 -3.86 8.16 4.88
N GLU A 107 -3.13 8.97 4.11
CA GLU A 107 -3.51 9.30 2.73
C GLU A 107 -3.70 8.07 1.84
N LYS A 108 -2.91 7.00 2.04
CA LYS A 108 -2.89 5.81 1.18
C LYS A 108 -3.61 4.60 1.76
N ALA A 109 -3.83 4.55 3.07
CA ALA A 109 -4.48 3.41 3.73
C ALA A 109 -5.02 3.76 5.13
N ARG A 110 -5.71 2.80 5.76
CA ARG A 110 -5.97 2.76 7.21
C ARG A 110 -5.04 1.73 7.83
N LEU A 111 -4.31 2.06 8.89
CA LEU A 111 -3.50 1.10 9.64
C LEU A 111 -4.25 0.66 10.90
N GLU A 112 -4.35 -0.65 11.12
CA GLU A 112 -5.10 -1.28 12.21
C GLU A 112 -4.17 -2.11 13.10
N ASP A 113 -4.36 -2.04 14.41
CA ASP A 113 -3.66 -2.87 15.41
C ASP A 113 -4.49 -4.12 15.77
N HIS A 114 -4.08 -5.26 15.22
CA HIS A 114 -4.69 -6.58 15.41
C HIS A 114 -4.02 -7.40 16.52
N THR A 115 -3.22 -6.79 17.41
CA THR A 115 -2.54 -7.51 18.51
C THR A 115 -3.52 -8.35 19.37
N SER A 116 -4.79 -7.95 19.46
CA SER A 116 -5.82 -8.67 20.21
C SER A 116 -6.25 -10.00 19.58
N GLU A 117 -6.03 -10.23 18.28
CA GLU A 117 -6.60 -11.38 17.57
C GLU A 117 -5.72 -12.62 17.56
N ARG A 118 -4.40 -12.45 17.57
CA ARG A 118 -3.41 -13.54 17.59
C ARG A 118 -2.09 -12.99 18.12
N GLY A 119 -1.52 -13.61 19.14
CA GLY A 119 -0.28 -13.19 19.81
C GLY A 119 1.01 -13.30 18.98
N GLU A 120 0.92 -13.30 17.65
CA GLU A 120 2.08 -13.39 16.76
C GLU A 120 2.47 -11.99 16.27
N ALA A 121 3.66 -11.53 16.67
CA ALA A 121 4.12 -10.15 16.48
C ALA A 121 4.12 -9.64 15.03
N HIS A 122 4.15 -10.54 14.04
CA HIS A 122 4.20 -10.18 12.62
C HIS A 122 2.82 -9.91 11.99
N TRP A 123 1.71 -10.27 12.67
CA TRP A 123 0.34 -9.93 12.28
C TRP A 123 -0.23 -8.72 13.02
N ARG A 124 0.59 -8.08 13.85
CA ARG A 124 0.16 -6.95 14.68
C ARG A 124 -0.47 -5.82 13.87
N PHE A 125 0.11 -5.47 12.72
CA PHE A 125 -0.39 -4.37 11.91
C PHE A 125 -0.88 -4.86 10.56
N MET A 126 -2.12 -4.49 10.23
CA MET A 126 -2.75 -4.76 8.95
C MET A 126 -3.30 -3.47 8.39
N TYR A 127 -3.42 -3.39 7.06
CA TYR A 127 -4.16 -2.28 6.47
C TYR A 127 -5.67 -2.58 6.53
N GLY A 128 -6.52 -1.58 6.61
CA GLY A 128 -7.97 -1.76 6.51
C GLY A 128 -8.41 -2.08 5.08
N THR A 129 -9.57 -2.72 4.91
CA THR A 129 -10.14 -3.10 3.61
C THR A 129 -10.81 -1.94 2.86
N LEU A 130 -10.17 -0.76 2.86
CA LEU A 130 -10.77 0.48 2.34
C LEU A 130 -11.20 0.36 0.88
N VAL A 131 -10.44 -0.37 0.05
CA VAL A 131 -10.77 -0.55 -1.37
C VAL A 131 -12.04 -1.38 -1.52
N GLU A 132 -12.18 -2.47 -0.78
CA GLU A 132 -13.38 -3.29 -0.80
C GLU A 132 -14.62 -2.50 -0.36
N GLU A 133 -14.50 -1.68 0.69
CA GLU A 133 -15.57 -0.78 1.15
C GLU A 133 -15.97 0.22 0.06
N LEU A 134 -15.01 0.86 -0.62
CA LEU A 134 -15.25 1.83 -1.70
C LEU A 134 -15.85 1.20 -2.96
N LEU A 135 -15.38 0.01 -3.35
CA LEU A 135 -15.92 -0.76 -4.48
C LEU A 135 -17.36 -1.20 -4.17
N THR A 136 -17.62 -1.73 -2.98
CA THR A 136 -18.95 -2.19 -2.56
C THR A 136 -19.96 -1.04 -2.56
N ALA A 137 -19.54 0.13 -2.07
CA ALA A 137 -20.35 1.34 -2.11
C ALA A 137 -20.46 1.99 -3.50
N ARG A 138 -19.71 1.48 -4.50
CA ARG A 138 -19.67 1.98 -5.89
C ARG A 138 -19.42 3.49 -5.94
N VAL A 139 -18.43 3.94 -5.19
CA VAL A 139 -18.11 5.36 -5.09
C VAL A 139 -17.64 5.91 -6.44
N ASP A 140 -18.21 7.05 -6.85
CA ASP A 140 -17.88 7.75 -8.09
C ASP A 140 -16.74 8.77 -7.85
N LEU A 141 -15.59 8.26 -7.40
CA LEU A 141 -14.35 9.04 -7.24
C LEU A 141 -13.25 8.45 -8.12
N ALA A 142 -12.51 9.33 -8.79
CA ALA A 142 -11.39 8.97 -9.64
C ALA A 142 -10.29 8.24 -8.84
N VAL A 143 -9.72 7.19 -9.43
CA VAL A 143 -8.64 6.39 -8.83
C VAL A 143 -7.27 6.83 -9.36
N ALA A 144 -6.27 6.89 -8.47
CA ALA A 144 -4.85 7.11 -8.79
C ALA A 144 -4.51 8.45 -9.49
N GLY A 145 -5.39 9.45 -9.40
CA GLY A 145 -5.18 10.80 -9.92
C GLY A 145 -6.36 11.72 -9.62
N GLU A 146 -6.22 13.00 -9.93
CA GLU A 146 -7.33 13.98 -9.79
C GLU A 146 -8.45 13.70 -10.81
N VAL A 147 -8.06 13.21 -11.98
CA VAL A 147 -8.94 12.73 -13.05
C VAL A 147 -8.44 11.36 -13.46
N SER A 148 -9.35 10.42 -13.70
CA SER A 148 -9.01 9.05 -14.08
C SER A 148 -10.04 8.48 -15.04
N SER A 149 -9.61 7.55 -15.89
CA SER A 149 -10.52 6.72 -16.70
C SER A 149 -11.23 5.64 -15.88
N PHE A 150 -10.94 5.53 -14.57
CA PHE A 150 -11.61 4.63 -13.65
C PHE A 150 -12.00 5.35 -12.36
N ALA A 151 -13.24 5.12 -11.93
CA ALA A 151 -13.71 5.33 -10.57
C ALA A 151 -13.79 4.00 -9.79
N TYR A 152 -13.98 4.06 -8.47
CA TYR A 152 -14.22 2.85 -7.66
C TYR A 152 -15.47 2.08 -8.12
N ALA A 153 -16.50 2.77 -8.60
CA ALA A 153 -17.68 2.17 -9.24
C ALA A 153 -17.35 1.33 -10.49
N ASP A 154 -16.33 1.71 -11.24
CA ASP A 154 -15.86 0.96 -12.41
C ASP A 154 -15.05 -0.26 -12.00
N LEU A 155 -14.14 -0.08 -11.03
CA LEU A 155 -13.37 -1.18 -10.45
C LEU A 155 -14.25 -2.24 -9.79
N HIS A 156 -15.40 -1.87 -9.24
CA HIS A 156 -16.39 -2.83 -8.72
C HIS A 156 -16.91 -3.77 -9.82
N ARG A 157 -17.11 -3.27 -11.05
CA ARG A 157 -17.53 -4.11 -12.19
C ARG A 157 -16.40 -5.04 -12.64
N GLU A 158 -15.16 -4.58 -12.51
CA GLU A 158 -13.97 -5.39 -12.79
C GLU A 158 -13.64 -6.39 -11.68
N SER A 159 -14.24 -6.25 -10.49
CA SER A 159 -14.04 -7.16 -9.36
C SER A 159 -15.12 -8.24 -9.20
N LEU A 160 -16.09 -8.28 -10.11
CA LEU A 160 -17.16 -9.28 -10.06
C LEU A 160 -16.58 -10.70 -10.26
N PRO A 161 -17.17 -11.73 -9.64
CA PRO A 161 -16.63 -13.10 -9.72
C PRO A 161 -16.44 -13.63 -11.15
N ASN A 162 -17.26 -13.18 -12.11
CA ASN A 162 -17.14 -13.56 -13.53
C ASN A 162 -15.94 -12.92 -14.25
N ARG A 163 -15.19 -12.02 -13.59
CA ARG A 163 -13.93 -11.46 -14.08
C ARG A 163 -12.69 -12.25 -13.65
N ARG A 164 -12.86 -13.23 -12.75
CA ARG A 164 -11.77 -14.10 -12.28
C ARG A 164 -11.38 -15.10 -13.37
N VAL A 165 -10.12 -15.52 -13.34
CA VAL A 165 -9.60 -16.58 -14.21
C VAL A 165 -9.47 -17.90 -13.41
N PRO A 166 -9.62 -19.07 -14.05
CA PRO A 166 -9.43 -20.36 -13.38
C PRO A 166 -7.97 -20.56 -12.96
N ALA A 167 -7.77 -21.28 -11.85
CA ALA A 167 -6.44 -21.65 -11.39
C ALA A 167 -5.69 -22.48 -12.44
N PRO A 168 -4.38 -22.20 -12.65
CA PRO A 168 -3.53 -23.08 -13.43
C PRO A 168 -3.44 -24.47 -12.81
N VAL A 169 -3.59 -25.52 -13.62
CA VAL A 169 -3.39 -26.91 -13.17
C VAL A 169 -1.88 -27.21 -13.11
N PRO A 170 -1.37 -27.93 -12.08
CA PRO A 170 -2.08 -28.63 -11.01
C PRO A 170 -2.07 -27.86 -9.66
N LEU A 171 -2.21 -26.53 -9.65
CA LEU A 171 -2.21 -25.76 -8.40
C LEU A 171 -3.34 -26.24 -7.48
N LEU A 172 -2.98 -26.60 -6.24
CA LEU A 172 -3.94 -26.99 -5.18
C LEU A 172 -4.03 -25.92 -4.08
N VAL A 173 -2.88 -25.35 -3.71
CA VAL A 173 -2.76 -24.30 -2.70
C VAL A 173 -1.57 -23.39 -3.03
N GLY A 174 -1.66 -22.13 -2.64
CA GLY A 174 -0.62 -21.13 -2.82
C GLY A 174 -0.84 -20.26 -4.05
N VAL A 175 0.26 -19.78 -4.62
CA VAL A 175 0.27 -18.95 -5.82
C VAL A 175 1.02 -19.65 -6.95
N TYR A 176 0.72 -19.31 -8.20
CA TYR A 176 1.42 -19.84 -9.36
C TYR A 176 2.12 -18.70 -10.11
N ARG A 177 3.44 -18.80 -10.32
CA ARG A 177 4.22 -17.86 -11.11
C ARG A 177 4.51 -18.44 -12.48
N ASP A 178 4.21 -17.69 -13.53
CA ASP A 178 4.55 -18.06 -14.91
C ASP A 178 5.97 -17.62 -15.32
N ALA A 179 6.36 -17.98 -16.55
CA ALA A 179 7.68 -17.67 -17.09
C ALA A 179 7.95 -16.16 -17.28
N LEU A 180 6.90 -15.33 -17.32
CA LEU A 180 7.01 -13.87 -17.42
C LEU A 180 7.04 -13.21 -16.04
N GLY A 181 7.02 -14.00 -14.97
CA GLY A 181 6.99 -13.52 -13.60
C GLY A 181 5.61 -13.07 -13.13
N THR A 182 4.56 -13.19 -13.96
CA THR A 182 3.18 -12.90 -13.54
C THR A 182 2.70 -13.97 -12.57
N VAL A 183 1.99 -13.55 -11.52
CA VAL A 183 1.57 -14.44 -10.44
C VAL A 183 0.06 -14.56 -10.40
N PHE A 184 -0.46 -15.76 -10.59
CA PHE A 184 -1.85 -16.09 -10.28
C PHE A 184 -2.03 -16.25 -8.77
N VAL A 185 -3.02 -15.56 -8.22
CA VAL A 185 -3.42 -15.61 -6.81
C VAL A 185 -4.88 -16.07 -6.74
N PRO A 186 -5.18 -17.22 -6.10
CA PRO A 186 -6.54 -17.63 -5.85
C PRO A 186 -7.30 -16.59 -5.01
N HIS A 187 -8.59 -16.41 -5.27
CA HIS A 187 -9.44 -15.55 -4.45
C HIS A 187 -9.88 -16.29 -3.17
N SER A 188 -8.89 -16.61 -2.32
CA SER A 188 -9.06 -17.31 -1.05
C SER A 188 -7.93 -16.88 -0.11
N HIS A 189 -8.24 -16.47 1.14
CA HIS A 189 -7.20 -16.11 2.13
C HIS A 189 -6.34 -17.31 2.54
N ASP A 190 -6.87 -18.53 2.48
CA ASP A 190 -6.10 -19.77 2.64
C ASP A 190 -5.35 -20.20 1.37
N LEU A 191 -5.44 -19.40 0.30
CA LEU A 191 -4.85 -19.63 -1.01
C LEU A 191 -5.20 -21.00 -1.62
N VAL A 192 -6.36 -21.57 -1.27
CA VAL A 192 -6.88 -22.78 -1.91
C VAL A 192 -7.19 -22.47 -3.37
N ALA A 193 -6.76 -23.34 -4.28
CA ALA A 193 -6.94 -23.13 -5.71
C ALA A 193 -8.43 -23.22 -6.11
N ASP A 194 -8.90 -22.18 -6.80
CA ASP A 194 -10.19 -22.12 -7.48
C ASP A 194 -10.10 -21.04 -8.58
N SER A 195 -10.91 -19.99 -8.53
CA SER A 195 -10.81 -18.82 -9.40
C SER A 195 -10.04 -17.70 -8.69
N GLY A 196 -9.35 -16.84 -9.46
CA GLY A 196 -8.52 -15.79 -8.90
C GLY A 196 -8.13 -14.73 -9.93
N HIS A 197 -7.08 -13.98 -9.62
CA HIS A 197 -6.57 -12.92 -10.49
C HIS A 197 -5.06 -13.04 -10.70
N LYS A 198 -4.57 -12.47 -11.79
CA LYS A 198 -3.13 -12.37 -12.08
C LYS A 198 -2.58 -11.02 -11.63
N VAL A 199 -1.42 -11.07 -10.99
CA VAL A 199 -0.65 -9.92 -10.55
C VAL A 199 0.62 -9.84 -11.40
N PRO A 200 0.78 -8.79 -12.22
CA PRO A 200 1.99 -8.57 -13.00
C PRO A 200 3.26 -8.55 -12.14
N ALA A 201 4.40 -8.95 -12.73
CA ALA A 201 5.67 -9.12 -12.03
C ALA A 201 6.09 -7.89 -11.19
N MET A 202 5.99 -6.67 -11.75
CA MET A 202 6.39 -5.45 -11.04
C MET A 202 5.55 -5.18 -9.79
N PHE A 203 4.25 -5.48 -9.82
CA PHE A 203 3.39 -5.34 -8.65
C PHE A 203 3.69 -6.44 -7.63
N TRP A 204 3.88 -7.68 -8.10
CA TRP A 204 4.19 -8.79 -7.22
C TRP A 204 5.52 -8.60 -6.48
N GLU A 205 6.56 -8.15 -7.17
CA GLU A 205 7.86 -7.83 -6.59
C GLU A 205 7.75 -6.73 -5.55
N TYR A 206 7.00 -5.66 -5.85
CA TYR A 206 6.78 -4.54 -4.94
C TYR A 206 6.09 -4.97 -3.64
N ILE A 207 4.98 -5.72 -3.70
CA ILE A 207 4.23 -6.11 -2.48
C ILE A 207 4.97 -7.16 -1.63
N ASN A 208 6.00 -7.80 -2.16
CA ASN A 208 6.84 -8.75 -1.43
C ASN A 208 8.11 -8.11 -0.83
N ARG A 209 8.30 -6.79 -0.97
CA ARG A 209 9.34 -5.99 -0.29
C ARG A 209 9.19 -6.09 1.23
N LYS A 210 10.10 -6.81 1.90
CA LYS A 210 10.07 -6.99 3.37
C LYS A 210 10.43 -5.73 4.15
N ASP A 211 11.15 -4.81 3.52
CA ASP A 211 11.47 -3.47 4.03
C ASP A 211 10.27 -2.51 4.03
N LEU A 212 9.21 -2.81 3.28
CA LEU A 212 7.97 -2.03 3.25
C LEU A 212 6.80 -2.76 3.91
N PHE A 213 6.73 -4.07 3.71
CA PHE A 213 5.61 -4.92 4.10
C PHE A 213 6.11 -6.11 4.94
N PRO A 214 6.59 -5.87 6.17
CA PRO A 214 7.20 -6.92 7.00
C PRO A 214 6.20 -8.03 7.37
N GLY A 215 4.92 -7.69 7.54
CA GLY A 215 3.82 -8.65 7.74
C GLY A 215 3.41 -9.44 6.49
N GLY A 216 3.98 -9.11 5.33
CA GLY A 216 3.67 -9.73 4.04
C GLY A 216 2.49 -9.10 3.30
N TRP A 217 2.41 -9.38 2.00
CA TRP A 217 1.49 -8.74 1.07
C TRP A 217 0.01 -8.94 1.42
N LEU A 218 -0.37 -10.11 1.96
CA LEU A 218 -1.77 -10.39 2.32
C LEU A 218 -2.29 -9.46 3.42
N HIS A 219 -1.43 -9.05 4.36
CA HIS A 219 -1.79 -8.12 5.45
C HIS A 219 -1.73 -6.65 5.01
N ALA A 220 -0.84 -6.32 4.08
CA ALA A 220 -0.65 -4.96 3.59
C ALA A 220 -1.62 -4.60 2.46
N VAL A 221 -1.66 -5.37 1.38
CA VAL A 221 -2.52 -5.05 0.22
C VAL A 221 -3.75 -5.96 0.10
N GLY A 222 -3.69 -7.19 0.64
CA GLY A 222 -4.78 -8.17 0.55
C GLY A 222 -4.83 -8.91 -0.78
N LEU A 223 -5.88 -9.70 -1.00
CA LEU A 223 -6.08 -10.40 -2.27
C LEU A 223 -6.29 -9.42 -3.42
N PRO A 224 -5.82 -9.74 -4.65
CA PRO A 224 -6.21 -8.99 -5.82
C PRO A 224 -7.73 -9.12 -6.04
N LEU A 225 -8.35 -8.00 -6.37
CA LEU A 225 -9.78 -7.89 -6.69
C LEU A 225 -10.01 -7.74 -8.20
N THR A 226 -9.01 -7.29 -8.96
CA THR A 226 -9.10 -7.10 -10.41
C THR A 226 -7.85 -7.67 -11.09
N GLU A 227 -7.90 -7.84 -12.41
CA GLU A 227 -6.66 -7.85 -13.21
C GLU A 227 -6.00 -6.46 -13.18
N ALA A 228 -4.76 -6.36 -13.67
CA ALA A 228 -4.14 -5.06 -13.90
C ALA A 228 -4.75 -4.38 -15.15
N LEU A 229 -5.14 -3.12 -14.99
CA LEU A 229 -5.90 -2.36 -15.99
C LEU A 229 -5.08 -1.14 -16.45
N PRO A 230 -4.96 -0.89 -17.77
CA PRO A 230 -4.37 0.35 -18.26
C PRO A 230 -5.34 1.52 -18.00
N ALA A 231 -4.84 2.58 -17.37
CA ALA A 231 -5.61 3.77 -17.04
C ALA A 231 -4.96 5.03 -17.62
N THR A 232 -5.80 5.97 -18.06
CA THR A 232 -5.37 7.34 -18.29
C THR A 232 -5.72 8.16 -17.07
N VAL A 233 -4.73 8.84 -16.48
CA VAL A 233 -4.94 9.70 -15.32
C VAL A 233 -4.35 11.09 -15.53
N THR A 234 -4.82 12.06 -14.78
CA THR A 234 -4.15 13.35 -14.57
C THR A 234 -3.60 13.35 -13.15
N LYS A 235 -2.26 13.45 -13.03
CA LYS A 235 -1.57 13.58 -11.74
C LYS A 235 -1.29 15.06 -11.45
N ALA A 236 -1.50 15.47 -10.20
CA ALA A 236 -1.24 16.83 -9.74
C ALA A 236 0.17 17.29 -10.15
N GLY A 237 0.27 18.41 -10.86
CA GLY A 237 1.56 18.97 -11.33
C GLY A 237 2.32 18.17 -12.40
N LEU A 238 1.90 16.94 -12.73
CA LEU A 238 2.57 16.04 -13.68
C LEU A 238 1.80 15.81 -14.98
N GLY A 239 0.58 16.34 -15.07
CA GLY A 239 -0.28 16.29 -16.24
C GLY A 239 -0.82 14.89 -16.54
N ARG A 240 -1.20 14.67 -17.79
CA ARG A 240 -1.75 13.39 -18.26
C ARG A 240 -0.69 12.29 -18.27
N ARG A 241 -1.04 11.12 -17.74
CA ARG A 241 -0.22 9.90 -17.64
C ARG A 241 -0.99 8.69 -18.15
N TRP A 242 -0.24 7.73 -18.69
CA TRP A 242 -0.71 6.38 -19.02
C TRP A 242 -0.06 5.43 -18.03
N ILE A 243 -0.86 4.82 -17.18
CA ILE A 243 -0.39 4.00 -16.07
C ILE A 243 -1.10 2.64 -16.09
N MET A 244 -0.60 1.68 -15.32
CA MET A 244 -1.40 0.52 -14.94
C MET A 244 -1.90 0.69 -13.52
N ILE A 245 -3.10 0.20 -13.22
CA ILE A 245 -3.63 0.11 -11.86
C ILE A 245 -4.10 -1.33 -11.59
N GLN A 246 -4.02 -1.76 -10.33
CA GLN A 246 -4.64 -3.01 -9.90
C GLN A 246 -5.23 -2.83 -8.50
N ALA A 247 -6.49 -3.21 -8.35
CA ALA A 247 -7.16 -3.17 -7.06
C ALA A 247 -6.91 -4.46 -6.28
N PHE A 248 -6.60 -4.30 -5.00
CA PHE A 248 -6.55 -5.33 -3.98
C PHE A 248 -7.52 -4.95 -2.87
N GLU A 249 -7.82 -5.86 -1.93
CA GLU A 249 -8.79 -5.61 -0.84
C GLU A 249 -8.48 -4.34 -0.01
N ARG A 250 -7.19 -4.04 0.18
CA ARG A 250 -6.73 -3.03 1.15
C ARG A 250 -6.04 -1.83 0.48
N ALA A 251 -5.53 -2.00 -0.73
CA ALA A 251 -4.81 -0.96 -1.46
C ALA A 251 -5.03 -1.07 -2.98
N ILE A 252 -4.85 0.05 -3.69
CA ILE A 252 -4.73 0.05 -5.15
C ILE A 252 -3.27 0.35 -5.48
N LEU A 253 -2.64 -0.53 -6.26
CA LEU A 253 -1.31 -0.27 -6.80
C LEU A 253 -1.42 0.47 -8.13
N SER A 254 -0.47 1.36 -8.38
CA SER A 254 -0.28 2.02 -9.66
C SER A 254 1.14 1.82 -10.17
N TYR A 255 1.29 1.69 -11.49
CA TYR A 255 2.57 1.65 -12.19
C TYR A 255 2.65 2.79 -13.22
N ASP A 256 3.55 3.75 -13.02
CA ASP A 256 3.83 4.83 -13.96
C ASP A 256 5.26 4.69 -14.51
N PRO A 257 5.45 4.27 -15.77
CA PRO A 257 6.78 4.05 -16.34
C PRO A 257 7.60 5.33 -16.50
N ARG A 258 6.96 6.51 -16.42
CA ARG A 258 7.63 7.81 -16.51
C ARG A 258 8.15 8.31 -15.16
N ASN A 259 7.86 7.63 -14.06
CA ASN A 259 8.49 7.91 -12.78
C ASN A 259 9.91 7.33 -12.74
N SER A 260 10.77 7.87 -11.87
CA SER A 260 12.08 7.26 -11.58
C SER A 260 11.90 5.79 -11.18
N PRO A 261 12.85 4.89 -11.50
CA PRO A 261 12.70 3.44 -11.32
C PRO A 261 12.19 3.02 -9.94
N GLU A 262 12.71 3.65 -8.88
CA GLU A 262 12.34 3.39 -7.50
C GLU A 262 10.96 3.94 -7.10
N TRP A 263 10.28 4.71 -7.96
CA TRP A 263 8.94 5.29 -7.76
C TRP A 263 7.95 4.88 -8.85
N GLN A 264 8.29 3.89 -9.68
CA GLN A 264 7.37 3.43 -10.71
C GLN A 264 6.14 2.74 -10.13
N VAL A 265 6.28 2.00 -9.03
CA VAL A 265 5.17 1.38 -8.30
C VAL A 265 4.86 2.11 -7.01
N GLU A 266 3.61 2.50 -6.84
CA GLU A 266 3.10 3.25 -5.68
C GLU A 266 1.70 2.79 -5.27
N LEU A 267 1.37 2.93 -3.98
CA LEU A 267 -0.01 2.85 -3.50
C LEU A 267 -0.74 4.15 -3.85
N ALA A 268 -1.96 4.02 -4.38
CA ALA A 268 -2.85 5.16 -4.59
C ALA A 268 -3.35 5.75 -3.25
N ASN A 269 -3.84 7.00 -3.29
CA ASN A 269 -4.33 7.73 -2.11
C ASN A 269 -5.73 7.27 -1.66
N VAL A 270 -5.90 5.96 -1.44
CA VAL A 270 -7.19 5.33 -1.11
C VAL A 270 -7.76 5.85 0.21
N GLY A 271 -6.93 6.14 1.21
CA GLY A 271 -7.39 6.68 2.49
C GLY A 271 -7.94 8.10 2.36
N SER A 272 -7.31 8.94 1.54
CA SER A 272 -7.81 10.27 1.20
C SER A 272 -9.15 10.18 0.45
N ASP A 273 -9.29 9.25 -0.48
CA ASP A 273 -10.55 9.04 -1.21
C ASP A 273 -11.65 8.50 -0.28
N TYR A 274 -11.30 7.60 0.64
CA TYR A 274 -12.21 7.11 1.67
C TYR A 274 -12.71 8.25 2.56
N LYS A 275 -11.83 9.16 2.99
CA LYS A 275 -12.23 10.36 3.76
C LYS A 275 -13.17 11.28 2.99
N LYS A 276 -12.98 11.43 1.67
CA LYS A 276 -13.91 12.20 0.83
C LYS A 276 -15.29 11.53 0.75
N ALA A 277 -15.31 10.20 0.60
CA ALA A 277 -16.55 9.43 0.47
C ALA A 277 -17.31 9.28 1.78
N PHE A 278 -16.60 9.11 2.90
CA PHE A 278 -17.15 8.80 4.22
C PHE A 278 -16.50 9.65 5.33
N PRO A 279 -16.66 10.99 5.30
CA PRO A 279 -15.93 11.89 6.19
C PRO A 279 -16.19 11.63 7.68
N ASP A 280 -17.39 11.17 8.04
CA ASP A 280 -17.77 10.90 9.44
C ASP A 280 -17.12 9.64 10.02
N ARG A 281 -16.49 8.80 9.17
CA ARG A 281 -15.78 7.58 9.60
C ARG A 281 -14.30 7.80 9.87
N VAL A 282 -13.78 9.02 9.65
CA VAL A 282 -12.35 9.36 9.67
C VAL A 282 -12.04 10.45 10.71
N ARG A 283 -12.95 10.74 11.63
CA ARG A 283 -12.83 11.80 12.64
C ARG A 283 -12.71 11.24 14.05
#